data_AF-V5HRU6-F1
#
_entry.id   AF-V5HRU6-F1
#
_cell.length_a   1.000
_cell.length_b   1.000
_cell.length_c   1.000
_cell.angle_alpha   90.00
_cell.angle_beta   90.00
_cell.angle_gamma   90.00
#
_symmetry.space_group_name_H-M   'P 1'
#
loop_
_entity.id
_entity.type
_entity.pdbx_description
1 polymer ?
#
loop_
_entity_poly.entity_id
_entity_poly.type
_entity_poly.pdbx_seq_one_letter_code
_entity_poly.pdbx_strand_id
1 'polypeptide(L)'
;GPIALWAVSYNGEAVYRKGVSQDCPKGTSWVHVAAEQQFESISLGAGLRLWAVGRDGSAYFRNGITLNNPTGSAWFHVEPPPGGSPL
;
A
#
# COMPACT_ATOMS: atom_id res chain seq x y z
N GLY A 1 -12.48 4.26 -14.72
CA GLY A 1 -12.29 3.26 -13.65
C GLY A 1 -12.09 3.97 -12.32
N PRO A 2 -12.31 3.31 -11.17
CA PRO A 2 -12.04 3.92 -9.88
C PRO A 2 -10.56 4.31 -9.78
N ILE A 3 -10.28 5.49 -9.23
CA ILE A 3 -8.92 5.99 -9.05
C ILE A 3 -8.46 5.49 -7.68
N ALA A 4 -7.51 4.56 -7.65
CA ALA A 4 -6.94 4.04 -6.41
C ALA A 4 -5.82 4.96 -5.93
N LEU A 5 -5.91 5.39 -4.67
CA LEU A 5 -4.88 6.23 -4.03
C LEU A 5 -4.57 5.67 -2.65
N TRP A 6 -3.27 5.50 -2.41
CA TRP A 6 -2.70 5.02 -1.15
C TRP A 6 -1.68 6.02 -0.65
N ALA A 7 -1.50 6.05 0.66
CA ALA A 7 -0.46 6.84 1.32
C ALA A 7 0.03 6.13 2.58
N VAL A 8 1.15 6.61 3.11
CA VAL A 8 1.65 6.25 4.44
C VAL A 8 1.45 7.46 5.36
N SER A 9 0.87 7.25 6.53
CA SER A 9 0.72 8.30 7.55
C SER A 9 2.06 8.63 8.20
N TYR A 10 2.13 9.73 8.97
CA TYR A 10 3.35 10.07 9.72
C TYR A 10 3.78 8.95 10.69
N ASN A 11 2.84 8.15 11.20
CA ASN A 11 3.13 7.03 12.11
C ASN A 11 3.50 5.74 11.37
N GLY A 12 3.56 5.76 10.04
CA GLY A 12 3.90 4.60 9.21
C GLY A 12 2.71 3.71 8.85
N GLU A 13 1.48 4.17 9.07
CA GLU A 13 0.28 3.37 8.77
C GLU A 13 -0.07 3.47 7.29
N ALA A 14 -0.41 2.34 6.67
CA ALA A 14 -0.97 2.34 5.33
C ALA A 14 -2.42 2.84 5.36
N VAL A 15 -2.73 3.83 4.52
CA VAL A 15 -4.08 4.38 4.38
C VAL A 15 -4.52 4.40 2.92
N TYR A 16 -5.80 4.11 2.70
CA TYR A 16 -6.45 4.16 1.40
C TYR A 16 -7.40 5.36 1.32
N ARG A 17 -7.37 6.11 0.21
CA ARG A 17 -8.30 7.23 -0.01
C ARG A 17 -9.60 6.73 -0.62
N LYS A 18 -10.69 6.79 0.14
CA LYS A 18 -12.03 6.42 -0.33
C LYS A 18 -12.64 7.53 -1.19
N GLY A 19 -13.44 7.13 -2.18
CA GLY A 19 -14.29 8.04 -2.95
C GLY A 19 -13.58 8.89 -3.99
N VAL A 20 -12.33 8.57 -4.35
CA VAL A 20 -11.63 9.27 -5.43
C VAL A 20 -12.25 8.90 -6.77
N SER A 21 -12.67 9.92 -7.51
CA SER A 21 -13.24 9.80 -8.86
C SER A 21 -12.86 11.01 -9.71
N GLN A 22 -13.24 11.01 -10.99
CA GLN A 22 -13.03 12.18 -11.85
C GLN A 22 -13.81 13.41 -11.35
N ASP A 23 -15.03 13.21 -10.83
CA ASP A 23 -15.86 14.29 -10.28
C ASP A 23 -15.48 14.67 -8.84
N CYS A 24 -14.78 13.78 -8.13
CA CYS A 24 -14.28 14.02 -6.78
C CYS A 24 -12.81 13.62 -6.63
N PRO A 25 -11.86 14.37 -7.23
CA PRO A 25 -10.44 14.01 -7.21
C PRO A 25 -9.85 13.99 -5.80
N LYS A 26 -10.41 14.77 -4.87
CA LYS A 26 -9.97 14.80 -3.47
C LYS A 26 -10.43 13.58 -2.66
N GLY A 27 -11.41 12.80 -3.12
CA GLY A 27 -12.05 11.75 -2.35
C GLY A 27 -12.80 12.24 -1.09
N THR A 28 -13.28 11.30 -0.27
CA THR A 28 -14.17 11.58 0.86
C THR A 28 -13.52 11.34 2.20
N SER A 29 -12.76 10.25 2.37
CA SER A 29 -12.13 9.91 3.65
C SER A 29 -10.88 9.05 3.47
N TRP A 30 -10.08 8.96 4.52
CA TRP A 30 -9.00 7.98 4.63
C TRP A 30 -9.49 6.74 5.38
N VAL A 31 -9.05 5.57 4.94
CA VAL A 31 -9.34 4.28 5.59
C VAL A 31 -8.01 3.66 6.00
N HIS A 32 -7.86 3.35 7.28
CA HIS A 32 -6.69 2.64 7.78
C HIS A 32 -6.72 1.19 7.31
N VAL A 33 -5.61 0.73 6.74
CA VAL A 33 -5.43 -0.66 6.32
C VAL A 33 -4.40 -1.28 7.23
N ALA A 34 -4.88 -2.16 8.11
CA ALA A 34 -4.05 -2.77 9.14
C ALA A 34 -2.80 -3.45 8.55
N ALA A 35 -1.68 -3.20 9.20
CA ALA A 35 -0.37 -3.78 8.95
C ALA A 35 0.32 -4.00 10.29
N GLU A 36 1.12 -5.06 10.39
CA GLU A 36 1.95 -5.32 11.56
C GLU A 36 3.23 -4.47 11.56
N GLN A 37 3.58 -3.91 10.39
CA GLN A 37 4.74 -3.04 10.20
C GLN A 37 4.39 -1.58 10.02
N GLN A 38 5.35 -0.73 10.41
CA GLN A 38 5.36 0.69 10.08
C GLN A 38 6.13 0.90 8.76
N PHE A 39 5.45 1.48 7.78
CA PHE A 39 6.04 1.77 6.49
C PHE A 39 6.73 3.14 6.45
N GLU A 40 7.73 3.26 5.60
CA GLU A 40 8.36 4.52 5.22
C GLU A 40 7.76 5.05 3.92
N SER A 41 7.50 4.16 2.96
CA SER A 41 6.94 4.53 1.65
C SER A 41 6.02 3.46 1.08
N ILE A 42 5.17 3.87 0.14
CA ILE A 42 4.22 3.00 -0.56
C ILE A 42 4.12 3.40 -2.03
N SER A 43 3.98 2.41 -2.91
CA SER A 43 3.86 2.63 -4.35
C SER A 43 2.84 1.68 -4.97
N LEU A 44 1.89 2.25 -5.71
CA LEU A 44 0.89 1.51 -6.48
C LEU A 44 1.27 1.52 -7.95
N GLY A 45 1.66 0.35 -8.47
CA GLY A 45 1.97 0.14 -9.87
C GLY A 45 0.75 -0.23 -10.73
N ALA A 46 1.00 -0.42 -12.02
CA ALA A 46 0.01 -0.92 -12.96
C ALA A 46 -0.59 -2.27 -12.52
N GLY A 47 -1.87 -2.48 -12.86
CA GLY A 47 -2.58 -3.71 -12.49
C GLY A 47 -2.86 -3.86 -11.00
N LEU A 48 -2.94 -2.74 -10.26
CA LEU A 48 -3.20 -2.71 -8.81
C LEU A 48 -2.16 -3.44 -7.96
N ARG A 49 -0.91 -3.49 -8.43
CA ARG A 49 0.22 -4.09 -7.71
C ARG A 49 0.78 -3.07 -6.72
N LEU A 50 0.51 -3.27 -5.43
CA LEU A 50 0.90 -2.35 -4.37
C LEU A 50 2.07 -2.93 -3.56
N TRP A 51 3.11 -2.11 -3.40
CA TRP A 51 4.30 -2.42 -2.62
C TRP A 51 4.54 -1.33 -1.57
N ALA A 52 5.16 -1.72 -0.46
CA ALA A 52 5.59 -0.83 0.59
C ALA A 52 7.00 -1.20 1.07
N VAL A 53 7.72 -0.21 1.59
CA VAL A 53 9.00 -0.40 2.26
C VAL A 53 8.81 -0.08 3.74
N GLY A 54 9.18 -1.01 4.61
CA GLY A 54 9.22 -0.83 6.05
C GLY A 54 10.30 0.17 6.46
N ARG A 55 10.15 0.80 7.62
CA ARG A 55 11.18 1.72 8.17
C ARG A 55 12.51 1.03 8.48
N ASP A 56 12.49 -0.30 8.54
CA ASP A 56 13.65 -1.18 8.68
C ASP A 56 14.29 -1.56 7.32
N GLY A 57 13.75 -1.06 6.21
CA GLY A 57 14.17 -1.38 4.85
C GLY A 57 13.54 -2.66 4.27
N SER A 58 12.72 -3.38 5.03
CA SER A 58 12.07 -4.61 4.59
C SER A 58 11.02 -4.34 3.50
N ALA A 59 10.86 -5.25 2.54
CA ALA A 59 9.92 -5.10 1.44
C ALA A 59 8.60 -5.84 1.69
N TYR A 60 7.48 -5.21 1.34
CA TYR A 60 6.15 -5.80 1.51
C TYR A 60 5.28 -5.67 0.26
N PHE A 61 4.53 -6.72 -0.04
CA PHE A 61 3.52 -6.76 -1.10
C PHE A 61 2.10 -6.83 -0.51
N ARG A 62 1.16 -6.04 -1.03
CA ARG A 62 -0.26 -6.14 -0.64
C ARG A 62 -1.02 -7.05 -1.61
N ASN A 63 -1.52 -8.16 -1.10
CA ASN A 63 -2.31 -9.11 -1.87
C ASN A 63 -3.81 -8.78 -1.88
N GLY A 64 -4.53 -9.30 -2.88
CA GLY A 64 -5.99 -9.34 -2.92
C GLY A 64 -6.66 -8.04 -3.37
N ILE A 65 -5.89 -7.05 -3.83
CA ILE A 65 -6.45 -5.80 -4.35
C ILE A 65 -7.18 -6.08 -5.66
N THR A 66 -8.46 -5.74 -5.70
CA THR A 66 -9.31 -5.84 -6.89
C THR A 66 -10.22 -4.62 -6.99
N LEU A 67 -10.95 -4.46 -8.09
CA LEU A 67 -11.95 -3.39 -8.23
C LEU A 67 -13.07 -3.48 -7.17
N ASN A 68 -13.41 -4.70 -6.74
CA ASN A 68 -14.44 -4.95 -5.72
C ASN A 68 -13.86 -5.00 -4.29
N ASN A 69 -12.54 -5.16 -4.16
CA ASN A 69 -11.81 -5.14 -2.89
C ASN A 69 -10.58 -4.21 -3.00
N PRO A 70 -10.79 -2.88 -2.99
CA PRO A 70 -9.71 -1.92 -3.26
C PRO A 70 -8.63 -1.86 -2.18
N THR A 71 -8.92 -2.32 -0.95
CA THR A 71 -7.96 -2.38 0.16
C THR A 71 -7.19 -3.70 0.23
N GLY A 72 -7.53 -4.66 -0.63
CA GLY A 72 -6.95 -6.00 -0.60
C GLY A 72 -7.20 -6.75 0.70
N SER A 73 -6.41 -7.78 0.95
CA SER A 73 -6.64 -8.73 2.05
C SER A 73 -5.50 -8.73 3.06
N ALA A 74 -4.25 -8.83 2.61
CA ALA A 74 -3.11 -9.03 3.51
C ALA A 74 -1.82 -8.43 2.96
N TRP A 75 -0.92 -8.07 3.88
CA TRP A 75 0.47 -7.75 3.59
C TRP A 75 1.33 -9.01 3.65
N PHE A 76 2.26 -9.16 2.72
CA PHE A 76 3.23 -10.24 2.69
C PHE A 76 4.63 -9.64 2.79
N HIS A 77 5.42 -10.09 3.77
CA HIS A 77 6.84 -9.82 3.79
C HIS A 77 7.51 -10.52 2.60
N VAL A 78 8.39 -9.81 1.91
CA VAL A 78 9.12 -10.33 0.77
C VAL A 78 10.60 -10.36 1.13
N GLU A 79 11.11 -11.57 1.32
CA GLU A 79 12.52 -11.78 1.63
C GLU A 79 13.41 -11.23 0.52
N PRO A 80 14.59 -10.69 0.87
CA PRO A 80 15.56 -10.26 -0.12
C PRO A 80 16.02 -11.45 -0.98
N PRO A 81 16.43 -11.21 -2.24
CA PRO A 81 16.99 -12.25 -3.08
C PRO A 81 18.20 -12.93 -2.43
N PRO A 82 18.41 -14.24 -2.66
CA PRO A 82 19.59 -14.94 -2.18
C PRO A 82 20.88 -14.25 -2.66
N GLY A 83 21.78 -13.93 -1.73
CA GLY A 83 23.05 -13.26 -2.03
C GLY A 83 23.02 -11.73 -1.98
N GLY A 84 21.89 -11.11 -1.59
CA GLY A 84 21.88 -9.70 -1.20
C GLY A 84 22.70 -9.50 0.07
N SER A 85 23.89 -8.88 -0.04
CA SER A 85 24.63 -8.41 1.13
C SER A 85 23.74 -7.45 1.93
N PRO A 86 23.70 -7.55 3.27
CA PRO A 86 23.21 -6.44 4.06
C PRO A 86 24.15 -5.27 3.75
N LEU A 87 23.60 -4.18 3.23
CA LEU A 87 24.34 -2.92 3.12
C LEU A 87 24.80 -2.46 4.51
#